data_AF-A0AAJ0HXA1-F1
#
_entry.id   AF-A0AAJ0HXA1-F1
#
_cell.length_a   1.000
_cell.length_b   1.000
_cell.length_c   1.000
_cell.angle_alpha   90.00
_cell.angle_beta   90.00
_cell.angle_gamma   90.00
#
_symmetry.space_group_name_H-M   'P 1'
#
loop_
_entity.id
_entity.type
_entity.pdbx_description
1 polymer ?
#
loop_
_entity_poly.entity_id
_entity_poly.type
_entity_poly.pdbx_seq_one_letter_code
_entity_poly.pdbx_strand_id
1 'polypeptide(L)'
;MNLIARWVNTCVREHTTCRAVRPIIPSDAPLFPTCLLEVSNHENPVLRLIYSKDIPANQPWAYLTLTHRWGGLSFMSLVTANHNEFLVSIPYDELMCTFQEVVNLTHSIKNVNYVWIDSLCIMQDSLADKNTKIVQM
;
A
#
# COMPACT_ATOMS: atom_id res chain seq x y z
N MET A 1 14.42 -10.81 15.39
CA MET A 1 14.45 -11.39 14.02
C MET A 1 13.00 -11.50 13.55
N ASN A 2 12.57 -10.72 12.56
CA ASN A 2 11.17 -10.66 12.14
C ASN A 2 10.80 -11.91 11.32
N LEU A 3 9.86 -12.73 11.83
CA LEU A 3 9.44 -14.00 11.21
C LEU A 3 8.84 -13.80 9.81
N ILE A 4 8.05 -12.74 9.63
CA ILE A 4 7.40 -12.43 8.35
C ILE A 4 8.45 -12.06 7.30
N ALA A 5 9.45 -11.26 7.67
CA ALA A 5 10.55 -10.94 6.77
C ALA A 5 11.30 -12.20 6.29
N ARG A 6 11.47 -13.21 7.16
CA ARG A 6 12.05 -14.51 6.77
C ARG A 6 11.15 -15.28 5.83
N TRP A 7 9.85 -15.41 6.15
CA TRP A 7 8.89 -16.12 5.30
C TRP A 7 8.77 -15.51 3.91
N VAL A 8 8.69 -14.17 3.83
CA VAL A 8 8.67 -13.46 2.55
C VAL A 8 9.97 -13.70 1.79
N ASN A 9 11.13 -13.63 2.47
CA ASN A 9 12.41 -13.89 1.82
C ASN A 9 12.51 -15.33 1.27
N THR A 10 12.13 -16.33 2.05
CA THR A 10 12.08 -17.73 1.62
C THR A 10 11.13 -17.92 0.43
N CYS A 11 9.92 -17.36 0.50
CA CYS A 11 8.95 -17.42 -0.59
C CYS A 11 9.52 -16.85 -1.90
N VAL A 12 10.09 -15.65 -1.85
CA VAL A 12 10.70 -14.98 -3.02
C VAL A 12 11.95 -15.73 -3.50
N ARG A 13 12.68 -16.42 -2.62
CA ARG A 13 13.98 -17.04 -2.95
C ARG A 13 13.95 -18.53 -3.28
N GLU A 14 12.92 -19.26 -2.87
CA GLU A 14 12.96 -20.72 -2.90
C GLU A 14 11.71 -21.31 -3.57
N HIS A 15 10.56 -20.63 -3.52
CA HIS A 15 9.32 -21.17 -4.10
C HIS A 15 9.22 -20.84 -5.60
N THR A 16 9.50 -21.83 -6.44
CA THR A 16 9.40 -21.74 -7.90
C THR A 16 8.00 -21.33 -8.36
N THR A 17 6.96 -21.92 -7.77
CA THR A 17 5.55 -21.57 -8.08
C THR A 17 5.27 -20.11 -7.78
N CYS A 18 5.66 -19.61 -6.60
CA CYS A 18 5.42 -18.21 -6.22
C CYS A 18 6.15 -17.21 -7.13
N ARG A 19 7.36 -17.57 -7.60
CA ARG A 19 8.10 -16.75 -8.57
C ARG A 19 7.46 -16.74 -9.95
N ALA A 20 6.92 -17.88 -10.40
CA ALA A 20 6.31 -18.00 -11.72
C ALA A 20 5.06 -17.13 -11.87
N VAL A 21 4.30 -16.93 -10.78
CA VAL A 21 3.16 -16.00 -10.74
C VAL A 21 3.55 -14.57 -10.38
N ARG A 22 4.79 -14.30 -9.94
CA ARG A 22 5.22 -12.95 -9.65
C ARG A 22 5.37 -12.21 -10.97
N PRO A 23 4.47 -11.28 -11.27
CA PRO A 23 4.43 -10.77 -12.60
C PRO A 23 5.61 -9.79 -12.75
N ILE A 24 6.45 -10.00 -13.77
CA ILE A 24 7.47 -9.02 -14.18
C ILE A 24 6.69 -7.92 -14.89
N ILE A 25 6.02 -7.09 -14.12
CA ILE A 25 5.13 -6.07 -14.66
C ILE A 25 5.98 -4.80 -14.86
N PRO A 26 6.04 -4.23 -16.07
CA PRO A 26 6.55 -2.89 -16.28
C PRO A 26 5.83 -1.90 -15.35
N SER A 27 6.52 -0.88 -14.84
CA SER A 27 5.93 0.12 -13.91
C SER A 27 4.61 0.74 -14.40
N ASP A 28 4.33 0.64 -15.71
CA ASP A 28 3.21 1.28 -16.40
C ASP A 28 2.07 0.30 -16.72
N ALA A 29 2.19 -0.97 -16.35
CA ALA A 29 1.15 -1.93 -16.73
C ALA A 29 -0.11 -1.78 -15.86
N PRO A 30 -1.29 -2.10 -16.41
CA PRO A 30 -2.60 -1.79 -15.83
C PRO A 30 -2.92 -2.48 -14.49
N LEU A 31 -2.02 -3.36 -14.03
CA LEU A 31 -2.13 -4.13 -12.79
C LEU A 31 -1.41 -3.47 -11.60
N PHE A 32 -0.68 -2.36 -11.80
CA PHE A 32 -0.16 -1.61 -10.68
C PHE A 32 -1.23 -0.69 -10.10
N PRO A 33 -1.35 -0.61 -8.76
CA PRO A 33 -2.24 0.35 -8.16
C PRO A 33 -1.83 1.75 -8.58
N THR A 34 -2.78 2.57 -9.00
CA THR A 34 -2.51 3.96 -9.40
C THR A 34 -2.01 4.82 -8.22
N CYS A 35 -2.37 4.43 -7.00
CA CYS A 35 -2.17 5.18 -5.77
C CYS A 35 -1.69 4.25 -4.64
N LEU A 36 -0.74 4.71 -3.83
CA LEU A 36 -0.12 3.97 -2.73
C LEU A 36 0.05 4.88 -1.52
N LEU A 37 0.27 4.29 -0.35
CA LEU A 37 0.76 5.01 0.82
C LEU A 37 2.26 4.77 0.94
N GLU A 38 3.05 5.85 0.87
CA GLU A 38 4.46 5.81 1.22
C GLU A 38 4.58 5.78 2.74
N VAL A 39 5.38 4.84 3.22
CA VAL A 39 5.72 4.71 4.62
C VAL A 39 7.16 5.14 4.83
N SER A 40 7.34 6.35 5.33
CA SER A 40 8.65 6.98 5.52
C SER A 40 8.99 7.06 7.01
N ASN A 41 10.29 6.97 7.35
CA ASN A 41 10.87 7.14 8.69
C ASN A 41 10.50 6.06 9.75
N HIS A 42 11.52 5.45 10.36
CA HIS A 42 11.34 4.36 11.33
C HIS A 42 10.97 4.80 12.75
N GLU A 43 11.33 6.02 13.15
CA GLU A 43 11.10 6.50 14.53
C GLU A 43 9.77 7.25 14.66
N ASN A 44 9.36 7.95 13.61
CA ASN A 44 8.07 8.62 13.50
C ASN A 44 7.53 8.38 12.09
N PRO A 45 6.74 7.31 11.88
CA PRO A 45 6.27 6.94 10.55
C PRO A 45 5.42 8.07 9.96
N VAL A 46 5.95 8.70 8.93
CA VAL A 46 5.21 9.64 8.09
C VAL A 46 4.54 8.81 7.01
N LEU A 47 3.23 8.66 7.15
CA LEU A 47 2.39 8.03 6.15
C LEU A 47 1.85 9.12 5.22
N ARG A 48 1.99 8.95 3.90
CA ARG A 48 1.39 9.88 2.93
C ARG A 48 0.93 9.16 1.68
N LEU A 49 -0.09 9.72 1.04
CA LEU A 49 -0.58 9.29 -0.25
C LEU A 49 0.39 9.69 -1.36
N ILE A 50 0.70 8.77 -2.27
CA ILE A 50 1.50 9.02 -3.47
C ILE A 50 0.87 8.34 -4.68
N TYR A 51 1.18 8.83 -5.88
CA TYR A 51 0.82 8.13 -7.12
C TYR A 51 1.99 7.30 -7.63
N SER A 52 1.72 6.10 -8.14
CA SER A 52 2.76 5.20 -8.63
C SER A 52 3.56 5.79 -9.79
N LYS A 53 2.93 6.67 -10.59
CA LYS A 53 3.61 7.43 -11.66
C LYS A 53 4.70 8.39 -11.15
N ASP A 54 4.63 8.78 -9.87
CA ASP A 54 5.57 9.69 -9.24
C ASP A 54 6.72 8.93 -8.55
N ILE A 55 6.67 7.59 -8.51
CA ILE A 55 7.76 6.75 -8.00
C ILE A 55 8.87 6.69 -9.05
N PRO A 56 10.14 6.97 -8.70
CA PRO A 56 11.25 6.92 -9.65
C PRO A 56 11.40 5.54 -10.32
N ALA A 57 11.27 5.50 -11.65
CA ALA A 57 11.36 4.27 -12.44
C ALA A 57 12.73 3.57 -12.38
N ASN A 58 13.77 4.28 -11.94
CA ASN A 58 15.13 3.77 -11.82
C ASN A 58 15.36 2.96 -10.53
N GLN A 59 14.38 2.86 -9.64
CA GLN A 59 14.50 2.12 -8.39
C GLN A 59 13.43 1.02 -8.31
N PRO A 60 13.84 -0.26 -8.11
CA PRO A 60 12.87 -1.31 -7.87
C PRO A 60 12.16 -1.03 -6.55
N TRP A 61 10.83 -1.11 -6.57
CA TRP A 61 9.99 -0.92 -5.40
C TRP A 61 9.03 -2.09 -5.21
N ALA A 62 8.57 -2.25 -3.98
CA ALA A 62 7.60 -3.26 -3.58
C ALA A 62 6.62 -2.66 -2.59
N TYR A 63 5.41 -3.21 -2.57
CA TYR A 63 4.35 -2.78 -1.67
C TYR A 63 3.67 -3.97 -0.99
N LEU A 64 3.07 -3.73 0.17
CA LEU A 64 2.10 -4.64 0.78
C LEU A 64 0.69 -4.25 0.39
N THR A 65 -0.20 -5.22 0.35
CA THR A 65 -1.64 -4.96 0.14
C THR A 65 -2.41 -5.43 1.35
N LEU A 66 -3.24 -4.55 1.90
CA LEU A 66 -4.30 -4.92 2.84
C LEU A 66 -5.64 -4.82 2.12
N THR A 67 -6.22 -5.97 1.79
CA THR A 67 -7.62 -6.06 1.38
C THR A 67 -8.43 -6.54 2.58
N HIS A 68 -9.50 -5.84 2.94
CA HIS A 68 -10.30 -6.21 4.10
C HIS A 68 -11.80 -6.02 3.82
N ARG A 69 -12.64 -6.74 4.56
CA ARG A 69 -14.08 -6.49 4.53
C ARG A 69 -14.37 -5.35 5.51
N TRP A 70 -14.97 -4.31 4.98
CA TRP A 70 -15.22 -3.03 5.62
C TRP A 70 -16.17 -3.14 6.83
N GLY A 71 -17.00 -4.19 6.86
CA GLY A 71 -18.01 -4.36 7.92
C GLY A 71 -18.91 -3.13 8.04
N GLY A 72 -19.45 -2.89 9.24
CA GLY A 72 -20.22 -1.67 9.57
C GLY A 72 -19.40 -0.61 10.31
N LEU A 73 -18.08 -0.73 10.31
CA LEU A 73 -17.20 0.20 11.03
C LEU A 73 -16.92 1.42 10.15
N SER A 74 -16.92 2.60 10.75
CA SER A 74 -16.43 3.82 10.11
C SER A 74 -14.93 3.94 10.39
N PHE A 75 -14.15 4.14 9.35
CA PHE A 75 -12.71 4.28 9.44
C PHE A 75 -12.20 5.28 8.44
N MET A 76 -10.96 5.72 8.68
CA MET A 76 -10.31 6.71 7.85
C MET A 76 -10.34 6.28 6.39
N SER A 77 -10.83 7.19 5.57
CA SER A 77 -11.10 6.96 4.16
C SER A 77 -10.63 8.18 3.37
N LEU A 78 -10.03 7.92 2.22
CA LEU A 78 -9.70 8.94 1.24
C LEU A 78 -10.98 9.44 0.61
N VAL A 79 -11.22 10.74 0.72
CA VAL A 79 -12.32 11.46 0.08
C VAL A 79 -11.77 12.73 -0.55
N THR A 80 -12.53 13.37 -1.43
CA THR A 80 -12.09 14.60 -2.09
C THR A 80 -11.66 15.69 -1.08
N ALA A 81 -12.33 15.75 0.08
CA ALA A 81 -12.08 16.78 1.09
C ALA A 81 -10.71 16.66 1.81
N ASN A 82 -10.20 15.44 2.02
CA ASN A 82 -8.93 15.21 2.73
C ASN A 82 -7.78 14.81 1.78
N HIS A 83 -8.02 14.75 0.47
CA HIS A 83 -7.04 14.30 -0.51
C HIS A 83 -5.74 15.11 -0.49
N ASN A 84 -5.82 16.44 -0.50
CA ASN A 84 -4.63 17.31 -0.46
C ASN A 84 -3.84 17.16 0.85
N GLU A 85 -4.54 16.96 1.97
CA GLU A 85 -3.91 16.71 3.26
C GLU A 85 -3.16 15.38 3.24
N PHE A 86 -3.80 14.33 2.73
CA PHE A 86 -3.22 12.98 2.68
C PHE A 86 -1.99 12.91 1.77
N LEU A 87 -1.88 13.76 0.74
CA LEU A 87 -0.65 13.88 -0.08
C LEU A 87 0.56 14.41 0.74
N VAL A 88 0.31 15.15 1.82
CA VAL A 88 1.34 15.69 2.70
C VAL A 88 1.60 14.73 3.86
N SER A 89 0.55 14.36 4.59
CA SER A 89 0.63 13.45 5.73
C SER A 89 -0.76 12.90 6.08
N ILE A 90 -0.79 11.65 6.50
CA ILE A 90 -1.95 10.98 7.06
C ILE A 90 -1.70 10.84 8.57
N PRO A 91 -2.65 11.27 9.43
CA PRO A 91 -2.47 11.20 10.88
C PRO A 91 -2.45 9.75 11.35
N TYR A 92 -1.23 9.23 11.58
CA TYR A 92 -0.99 7.83 11.92
C TYR A 92 -1.75 7.37 13.18
N ASP A 93 -1.83 8.24 14.20
CA ASP A 93 -2.47 7.92 15.48
C ASP A 93 -4.00 7.81 15.39
N GLU A 94 -4.60 8.33 14.31
CA GLU A 94 -6.04 8.23 14.03
C GLU A 94 -6.40 6.99 13.21
N LEU A 95 -5.39 6.26 12.71
CA LEU A 95 -5.61 5.00 12.01
C LEU A 95 -6.11 3.92 12.97
N MET A 96 -6.94 3.02 12.47
CA MET A 96 -7.30 1.82 13.22
C MET A 96 -6.05 0.96 13.50
N CYS A 97 -6.07 0.19 14.60
CA CYS A 97 -4.96 -0.68 14.98
C CYS A 97 -4.48 -1.57 13.82
N THR A 98 -5.38 -2.15 13.03
CA THR A 98 -4.99 -3.00 11.89
C THR A 98 -4.22 -2.23 10.81
N PHE A 99 -4.57 -0.97 10.56
CA PHE A 99 -3.83 -0.15 9.59
C PHE A 99 -2.45 0.22 10.15
N GLN A 100 -2.37 0.60 11.43
CA GLN A 100 -1.09 0.84 12.12
C GLN A 100 -0.18 -0.38 12.09
N GLU A 101 -0.73 -1.58 12.34
CA GLU A 101 0.00 -2.85 12.28
C GLU A 101 0.55 -3.13 10.88
N VAL A 102 -0.22 -2.92 9.82
CA VAL A 102 0.26 -3.13 8.45
C VAL A 102 1.29 -2.09 8.05
N VAL A 103 1.14 -0.83 8.47
CA VAL A 103 2.14 0.23 8.26
C VAL A 103 3.47 -0.16 8.93
N ASN A 104 3.42 -0.60 10.19
CA ASN A 104 4.59 -1.09 10.93
C ASN A 104 5.20 -2.34 10.29
N LEU A 105 4.35 -3.24 9.80
CA LEU A 105 4.77 -4.46 9.11
C LEU A 105 5.53 -4.11 7.82
N THR A 106 5.02 -3.15 7.06
CA THR A 106 5.62 -2.64 5.82
C THR A 106 7.06 -2.21 6.10
N HIS A 107 7.27 -1.39 7.12
CA HIS A 107 8.60 -0.98 7.58
C HIS A 107 9.52 -2.13 7.99
N SER A 108 8.95 -3.18 8.58
CA SER A 108 9.73 -4.28 9.12
C SER A 108 10.29 -5.24 8.06
N ILE A 109 9.77 -5.17 6.83
CA ILE A 109 10.22 -5.97 5.70
C ILE A 109 11.18 -5.13 4.86
N LYS A 110 12.44 -5.59 4.78
CA LYS A 110 13.48 -4.90 4.01
C LYS A 110 13.06 -4.71 2.54
N ASN A 111 13.26 -3.49 2.03
CA ASN A 111 12.94 -3.07 0.66
C ASN A 111 11.44 -2.99 0.32
N VAL A 112 10.57 -2.84 1.32
CA VAL A 112 9.14 -2.57 1.14
C VAL A 112 8.81 -1.25 1.84
N ASN A 113 8.49 -0.23 1.07
CA ASN A 113 8.26 1.14 1.60
C ASN A 113 6.84 1.64 1.33
N TYR A 114 6.02 0.81 0.71
CA TYR A 114 4.70 1.20 0.24
C TYR A 114 3.67 0.21 0.74
N VAL A 115 2.49 0.72 1.06
CA VAL A 115 1.32 -0.10 1.38
C VAL A 115 0.12 0.40 0.59
N TRP A 116 -0.68 -0.53 0.13
CA TRP A 116 -1.97 -0.27 -0.46
C TRP A 116 -3.06 -0.68 0.53
N ILE A 117 -3.96 0.25 0.85
CA ILE A 117 -5.13 0.02 1.70
C ILE A 117 -6.34 0.59 0.95
N ASP A 118 -7.36 -0.23 0.70
CA ASP A 118 -8.51 0.13 -0.14
C ASP A 118 -9.17 1.46 0.25
N SER A 119 -9.41 1.70 1.54
CA SER A 119 -9.98 2.95 2.03
C SER A 119 -9.11 4.16 1.88
N LEU A 120 -7.79 4.00 1.87
CA LEU A 120 -6.87 5.12 1.82
C LEU A 120 -6.28 5.33 0.41
N CYS A 121 -6.40 4.36 -0.49
CA CYS A 121 -5.88 4.43 -1.85
C CYS A 121 -6.97 4.63 -2.91
N ILE A 122 -8.25 4.43 -2.56
CA ILE A 122 -9.41 4.64 -3.43
C ILE A 122 -10.25 5.80 -2.88
N MET A 123 -10.63 6.72 -3.77
CA MET A 123 -11.48 7.86 -3.43
C MET A 123 -12.91 7.40 -3.17
N GLN A 124 -13.33 7.41 -1.91
CA GLN A 124 -14.55 6.76 -1.44
C GLN A 124 -15.84 7.49 -1.85
N ASP A 125 -15.75 8.77 -2.11
CA ASP A 125 -16.84 9.61 -2.61
C ASP A 125 -16.91 9.67 -4.16
N SER A 126 -16.03 8.95 -4.87
CA SER A 126 -16.01 8.86 -6.34
C SER A 126 -16.35 7.46 -6.84
N LEU A 127 -17.56 7.28 -7.38
CA LEU A 127 -17.97 6.02 -8.01
C LEU A 127 -17.08 5.64 -9.20
N ALA A 128 -16.60 6.63 -9.96
CA ALA A 128 -15.69 6.40 -11.07
C ALA A 128 -14.34 5.82 -10.59
N ASP A 129 -13.73 6.41 -9.55
CA ASP A 129 -12.45 5.94 -9.02
C ASP A 129 -12.57 4.54 -8.41
N LYS A 130 -13.66 4.27 -7.68
CA LYS A 130 -13.99 2.93 -7.18
C LYS A 130 -14.02 1.89 -8.30
N ASN A 131 -14.78 2.15 -9.36
CA ASN A 131 -14.93 1.21 -10.47
C ASN A 131 -13.62 0.97 -11.21
N THR A 132 -12.74 1.97 -11.31
CA THR A 132 -11.44 1.82 -11.96
C THR A 132 -10.44 1.04 -11.09
N LYS A 133 -10.35 1.35 -9.80
CA LYS A 133 -9.29 0.79 -8.93
C LYS A 133 -9.61 -0.58 -8.36
N ILE A 134 -10.89 -0.94 -8.20
CA ILE A 134 -11.28 -2.30 -7.76
C ILE A 134 -10.82 -3.36 -8.78
N VAL A 135 -10.77 -3.01 -10.07
CA VAL A 135 -10.36 -3.92 -11.15
C VAL A 135 -8.83 -4.09 -11.24
N GLN A 136 -8.06 -3.24 -10.56
CA GLN A 136 -6.59 -3.30 -10.52
C GLN A 136 -6.06 -4.28 -9.45
N MET A 137 -6.93 -5.12 -8.88
CA MET A 137 -6.64 -6.10 -7.83
C MET A 137 -7.17 -7.49 -8.17
#